data_AF-A0AAD6BRV8-F1
#
_entry.id   AF-A0AAD6BRV8-F1
#
_cell.length_a   1.000
_cell.length_b   1.000
_cell.length_c   1.000
_cell.angle_alpha   90.00
_cell.angle_beta   90.00
_cell.angle_gamma   90.00
#
_symmetry.space_group_name_H-M   'P 1'
#
loop_
_entity.id
_entity.type
_entity.pdbx_description
1 polymer ?
#
loop_
_entity_poly.entity_id
_entity_poly.type
_entity_poly.pdbx_seq_one_letter_code
_entity_poly.pdbx_strand_id
1 'polypeptide(L)'
;MELSTEELLQNWEESGIKVTEEEEQRFRDNEVDGETELKDVVTLTLVPVPEEHIEQSLIIDRNEARGRLPAGFVLPPFPRDLQTKLDNKEACQKSSRDRHRIIRVLHEAIIEYTMYPTNTEYVQVVQALIMKYPFLKDLGGNGYHTWHQSLKRKFKAERAPLIHEDEVKRSKEKFGHKRARESTKAARSCCRSVSGVPAVIGEDASSIERHVHVLQMQYEKMNPDTSVVKDRMQLTFSWRRKEIADVMTVEDVLKKYPFLRTPSGLCDEVDRIQPSAVNLCRRWKEGFTGIVPKVVKLAHGKSPLAKIYSEAREEMLAEDLPDVDFRAALILLPHIFKEKADQFITLGQHDAPSPYPTVQLVDTDWKMAFTRKVLVLVKLDSVDLCRGAGVEDGLSTVTREESTDTGRQTEREDVIMDTTHRISYP
;
A
#
# COMPACT_ATOMS: atom_id res chain seq x y z
N MET A 1 36.07 11.80 -3.48
CA MET A 1 36.77 11.44 -2.23
C MET A 1 35.79 10.62 -1.43
N GLU A 2 35.99 9.31 -1.43
CA GLU A 2 35.20 8.36 -0.65
C GLU A 2 35.54 8.54 0.84
N LEU A 3 34.55 8.36 1.72
CA LEU A 3 34.78 8.30 3.16
C LEU A 3 35.55 7.03 3.50
N SER A 4 36.65 7.14 4.25
CA SER A 4 37.35 5.96 4.75
C SER A 4 36.46 5.15 5.71
N THR A 5 36.73 3.85 5.85
CA THR A 5 35.96 2.98 6.78
C THR A 5 35.93 3.57 8.19
N GLU A 6 37.07 4.07 8.65
CA GLU A 6 37.24 4.61 10.00
C GLU A 6 36.49 5.94 10.22
N GLU A 7 36.49 6.86 9.24
CA GLU A 7 35.71 8.10 9.33
C GLU A 7 34.19 7.82 9.37
N LEU A 8 33.76 6.78 8.68
CA LEU A 8 32.35 6.39 8.60
C LEU A 8 31.88 5.73 9.91
N LEU A 9 32.68 4.85 10.50
CA LEU A 9 32.45 4.28 11.83
C LEU A 9 32.41 5.37 12.91
N GLN A 10 33.33 6.33 12.87
CA GLN A 10 33.36 7.46 13.80
C GLN A 10 32.09 8.32 13.68
N ASN A 11 31.67 8.63 12.45
CA ASN A 11 30.44 9.41 12.22
C ASN A 11 29.19 8.70 12.75
N TRP A 12 29.16 7.36 12.76
CA TRP A 12 28.07 6.57 13.35
C TRP A 12 28.04 6.65 14.86
N GLU A 13 29.20 6.54 15.51
CA GLU A 13 29.31 6.68 16.96
C GLU A 13 28.87 8.09 17.39
N GLU A 14 29.35 9.15 16.72
CA GLU A 14 28.93 10.54 16.94
C GLU A 14 27.44 10.78 16.64
N SER A 15 26.83 9.90 15.84
CA SER A 15 25.40 9.90 15.52
C SER A 15 24.56 9.01 16.43
N GLY A 16 25.16 8.37 17.43
CA GLY A 16 24.46 7.49 18.38
C GLY A 16 23.94 6.20 17.73
N ILE A 17 24.62 5.74 16.68
CA ILE A 17 24.47 4.40 16.11
C ILE A 17 25.55 3.54 16.77
N LYS A 18 25.14 2.53 17.54
CA LYS A 18 26.07 1.57 18.12
C LYS A 18 26.27 0.44 17.12
N VAL A 19 27.50 0.28 16.67
CA VAL A 19 27.92 -0.82 15.80
C VAL A 19 28.68 -1.83 16.66
N THR A 20 28.39 -3.10 16.48
CA THR A 20 29.10 -4.17 17.17
C THR A 20 30.45 -4.44 16.51
N GLU A 21 31.41 -4.97 17.24
CA GLU A 21 32.75 -5.30 16.73
C GLU A 21 32.69 -6.26 15.52
N GLU A 22 31.70 -7.18 15.50
CA GLU A 22 31.42 -8.07 14.37
C GLU A 22 30.87 -7.33 13.14
N GLU A 23 30.09 -6.26 13.34
CA GLU A 23 29.58 -5.44 12.26
C GLU A 23 30.69 -4.53 11.71
N GLU A 24 31.49 -3.91 12.58
CA GLU A 24 32.66 -3.10 12.20
C GLU A 24 33.63 -3.89 11.31
N GLN A 25 33.88 -5.16 11.67
CA GLN A 25 34.76 -6.01 10.89
C GLN A 25 34.22 -6.26 9.47
N ARG A 26 32.90 -6.39 9.29
CA ARG A 26 32.31 -6.54 7.95
C ARG A 26 32.51 -5.30 7.07
N PHE A 27 32.52 -4.10 7.65
CA PHE A 27 32.78 -2.88 6.87
C PHE A 27 34.24 -2.79 6.43
N ARG A 28 35.18 -3.25 7.26
CA ARG A 28 36.60 -3.35 6.91
C ARG A 28 36.84 -4.40 5.83
N ASP A 29 36.16 -5.54 5.94
CA ASP A 29 36.26 -6.63 4.96
C ASP A 29 35.66 -6.26 3.58
N ASN A 30 34.76 -5.27 3.53
CA ASN A 30 34.13 -4.75 2.31
C ASN A 30 34.89 -3.59 1.64
N GLU A 31 36.04 -3.18 2.18
CA GLU A 31 36.87 -2.11 1.58
C GLU A 31 37.56 -2.65 0.31
N VAL A 32 36.93 -2.44 -0.85
CA VAL A 32 37.48 -2.83 -2.16
C VAL A 32 38.10 -1.59 -2.82
N ASP A 33 39.38 -1.71 -3.18
CA ASP A 33 40.23 -0.66 -3.76
C ASP A 33 39.51 0.18 -4.84
N GLY A 34 39.30 1.45 -4.54
CA GLY A 34 38.60 2.43 -5.37
C GLY A 34 39.40 2.87 -6.59
N GLU A 35 39.36 2.09 -7.66
CA GLU A 35 39.55 2.57 -9.01
C GLU A 35 38.42 2.05 -9.88
N THR A 36 37.32 2.80 -9.97
CA THR A 36 36.51 3.04 -11.18
C THR A 36 35.23 3.72 -10.69
N GLU A 37 35.16 5.05 -10.71
CA GLU A 37 33.94 5.80 -11.04
C GLU A 37 34.17 7.31 -10.92
N LEU A 38 33.66 8.04 -11.93
CA LEU A 38 33.47 9.50 -12.06
C LEU A 38 34.13 10.08 -13.33
N LYS A 39 33.54 9.75 -14.48
CA LYS A 39 33.49 10.67 -15.62
C LYS A 39 32.06 10.70 -16.13
N ASP A 40 31.33 11.73 -15.72
CA ASP A 40 30.55 12.62 -16.59
C ASP A 40 29.50 13.38 -15.76
N VAL A 41 29.74 14.68 -15.53
CA VAL A 41 28.75 15.64 -15.05
C VAL A 41 28.78 16.82 -16.00
N VAL A 42 27.68 17.06 -16.70
CA VAL A 42 27.44 18.26 -17.50
C VAL A 42 26.47 19.16 -16.73
N THR A 43 26.92 20.37 -16.41
CA THR A 43 26.20 21.38 -15.63
C THR A 43 25.34 22.26 -16.54
N LEU A 44 24.07 22.50 -16.19
CA LEU A 44 23.28 23.61 -16.76
C LEU A 44 22.58 24.38 -15.64
N THR A 45 22.86 25.69 -15.60
CA THR A 45 22.36 26.68 -14.65
C THR A 45 21.07 27.34 -15.18
N LEU A 46 20.08 27.59 -14.32
CA LEU A 46 18.93 28.45 -14.62
C LEU A 46 18.69 29.49 -13.51
N VAL A 47 18.19 30.66 -13.94
CA VAL A 47 17.96 31.91 -13.20
C VAL A 47 16.46 32.05 -12.85
N PRO A 48 16.07 32.67 -11.71
CA PRO A 48 14.69 32.64 -11.22
C PRO A 48 13.82 33.85 -11.64
N VAL A 49 12.50 33.66 -11.63
CA VAL A 49 11.44 34.69 -11.80
C VAL A 49 10.43 34.58 -10.64
N PRO A 50 9.88 35.69 -10.11
CA PRO A 50 9.29 35.75 -8.76
C PRO A 50 7.77 35.50 -8.67
N GLU A 51 7.34 35.26 -7.42
CA GLU A 51 6.01 34.87 -6.94
C GLU A 51 4.97 36.01 -6.92
N GLU A 52 3.69 35.64 -7.04
CA GLU A 52 2.55 36.47 -6.62
C GLU A 52 1.61 35.71 -5.67
N HIS A 53 1.21 36.45 -4.63
CA HIS A 53 0.31 36.12 -3.52
C HIS A 53 -1.14 35.94 -3.94
N ILE A 54 -1.88 35.00 -3.31
CA ILE A 54 -3.32 35.18 -3.04
C ILE A 54 -3.69 34.64 -1.65
N GLU A 55 -4.48 35.46 -0.97
CA GLU A 55 -4.87 35.50 0.44
C GLU A 55 -5.75 34.35 0.96
N GLN A 56 -5.70 34.19 2.29
CA GLN A 56 -6.65 33.45 3.12
C GLN A 56 -7.96 34.21 3.31
N SER A 57 -9.09 33.50 3.26
CA SER A 57 -10.35 33.79 3.98
C SER A 57 -11.28 32.59 3.80
N LEU A 58 -12.23 32.21 4.65
CA LEU A 58 -12.61 32.54 6.02
C LEU A 58 -13.49 31.35 6.48
N ILE A 59 -13.45 31.06 7.78
CA ILE A 59 -14.34 30.12 8.47
C ILE A 59 -15.78 30.63 8.35
N ILE A 60 -16.69 29.81 7.81
CA ILE A 60 -18.15 30.02 7.95
C ILE A 60 -18.81 28.73 8.41
N ASP A 61 -19.39 28.85 9.59
CA ASP A 61 -20.31 27.96 10.29
C ASP A 61 -21.50 27.58 9.40
N ARG A 62 -21.73 26.28 9.15
CA ARG A 62 -22.97 25.75 8.55
C ARG A 62 -23.34 24.40 9.16
N ASN A 63 -23.75 24.46 10.42
CA ASN A 63 -24.72 23.50 10.95
C ASN A 63 -26.11 23.92 10.47
N GLU A 64 -26.68 23.16 9.52
CA GLU A 64 -28.11 22.84 9.35
C GLU A 64 -28.35 22.29 7.92
N ALA A 65 -28.02 21.03 7.66
CA ALA A 65 -28.47 20.33 6.46
C ALA A 65 -29.63 19.39 6.82
N ARG A 66 -30.85 19.79 6.43
CA ARG A 66 -32.09 19.02 6.58
C ARG A 66 -32.34 18.21 5.30
N GLY A 67 -32.27 16.89 5.36
CA GLY A 67 -32.90 15.99 4.39
C GLY A 67 -31.97 15.01 3.66
N ARG A 68 -32.52 13.82 3.35
CA ARG A 68 -31.89 12.82 2.45
C ARG A 68 -31.72 13.40 1.05
N LEU A 69 -30.75 12.88 0.29
CA LEU A 69 -30.56 13.29 -1.10
C LEU A 69 -31.81 12.91 -1.93
N PRO A 70 -32.34 13.79 -2.80
CA PRO A 70 -33.51 13.48 -3.62
C PRO A 70 -33.20 12.34 -4.60
N ALA A 71 -34.19 11.48 -4.88
CA ALA A 71 -34.05 10.31 -5.76
C ALA A 71 -33.68 10.62 -7.23
N GLY A 72 -33.80 11.89 -7.66
CA GLY A 72 -33.27 12.40 -8.92
C GLY A 72 -32.23 13.49 -8.69
N PHE A 73 -30.96 13.12 -8.52
CA PHE A 73 -29.86 14.08 -8.39
C PHE A 73 -29.57 14.75 -9.74
N VAL A 74 -29.68 16.08 -9.79
CA VAL A 74 -29.31 16.88 -10.95
C VAL A 74 -27.90 17.40 -10.75
N LEU A 75 -27.03 17.17 -11.73
CA LEU A 75 -25.65 17.63 -11.65
C LEU A 75 -25.56 19.17 -11.62
N PRO A 76 -24.80 19.75 -10.68
CA PRO A 76 -24.53 21.18 -10.66
C PRO A 76 -23.76 21.63 -11.91
N PRO A 77 -23.78 22.93 -12.25
CA PRO A 77 -22.92 23.48 -13.29
C PRO A 77 -21.45 23.42 -12.87
N PHE A 78 -20.57 23.05 -13.80
CA PHE A 78 -19.13 23.09 -13.57
C PHE A 78 -18.56 24.49 -13.86
N PRO A 79 -17.41 24.87 -13.24
CA PRO A 79 -16.66 26.08 -13.61
C PRO A 79 -16.43 26.15 -15.12
N ARG A 80 -16.52 27.35 -15.71
CA ARG A 80 -16.55 27.56 -17.18
C ARG A 80 -15.43 26.81 -17.92
N ASP A 81 -14.20 26.91 -17.43
CA ASP A 81 -13.04 26.26 -18.03
C ASP A 81 -13.12 24.72 -17.94
N LEU A 82 -13.63 24.18 -16.83
CA LEU A 82 -13.86 22.73 -16.69
C LEU A 82 -15.05 22.26 -17.54
N GLN A 83 -16.11 23.07 -17.61
CA GLN A 83 -17.28 22.78 -18.44
C GLN A 83 -16.90 22.73 -19.93
N THR A 84 -16.09 23.68 -20.41
CA THR A 84 -15.57 23.66 -21.79
C THR A 84 -14.79 22.38 -22.09
N LYS A 85 -13.93 21.92 -21.17
CA LYS A 85 -13.21 20.65 -21.34
C LYS A 85 -14.14 19.44 -21.39
N LEU A 86 -15.18 19.44 -20.56
CA LEU A 86 -16.20 18.38 -20.54
C LEU A 86 -17.02 18.37 -21.83
N ASP A 87 -17.38 19.54 -22.36
CA ASP A 87 -18.12 19.70 -23.60
C ASP A 87 -17.27 19.27 -24.82
N ASN A 88 -15.96 19.55 -24.77
CA ASN A 88 -14.96 19.10 -25.74
C ASN A 88 -14.59 17.61 -25.61
N LYS A 89 -15.15 16.89 -24.63
CA LYS A 89 -14.86 15.46 -24.34
C LYS A 89 -13.38 15.18 -24.09
N GLU A 90 -12.66 16.14 -23.50
CA GLU A 90 -11.27 15.95 -23.11
C GLU A 90 -11.15 14.88 -22.02
N ALA A 91 -10.02 14.18 -21.95
CA ALA A 91 -9.78 13.09 -21.02
C ALA A 91 -9.55 13.56 -19.56
N CYS A 92 -10.52 14.29 -18.99
CA CYS A 92 -10.49 14.87 -17.65
C CYS A 92 -10.26 13.83 -16.55
N GLN A 93 -10.62 12.56 -16.78
CA GLN A 93 -10.36 11.42 -15.90
C GLN A 93 -8.88 11.06 -15.75
N LYS A 94 -8.05 11.39 -16.76
CA LYS A 94 -6.59 11.15 -16.77
C LYS A 94 -5.83 12.26 -16.04
N SER A 95 -6.39 13.48 -16.01
CA SER A 95 -5.83 14.63 -15.29
C SER A 95 -6.23 14.58 -13.82
N SER A 96 -5.25 14.42 -12.92
CA SER A 96 -5.51 14.47 -11.48
C SER A 96 -6.18 15.78 -11.08
N ARG A 97 -5.75 16.92 -11.66
CA ARG A 97 -6.29 18.24 -11.37
C ARG A 97 -7.78 18.35 -11.74
N ASP A 98 -8.15 17.94 -12.95
CA ASP A 98 -9.54 18.06 -13.42
C ASP A 98 -10.47 17.08 -12.68
N ARG A 99 -10.00 15.85 -12.39
CA ARG A 99 -10.72 14.89 -11.56
C ARG A 99 -11.01 15.45 -10.16
N HIS A 100 -10.03 16.07 -9.50
CA HIS A 100 -10.26 16.68 -8.19
C HIS A 100 -11.26 17.84 -8.24
N ARG A 101 -11.27 18.64 -9.31
CA ARG A 101 -12.22 19.75 -9.48
C ARG A 101 -13.65 19.25 -9.68
N ILE A 102 -13.85 18.22 -10.50
CA ILE A 102 -15.16 17.57 -10.66
C ILE A 102 -15.66 17.04 -9.31
N ILE A 103 -14.80 16.37 -8.54
CA ILE A 103 -15.16 15.84 -7.22
C ILE A 103 -15.47 16.95 -6.20
N ARG A 104 -14.76 18.08 -6.24
CA ARG A 104 -15.08 19.24 -5.38
C ARG A 104 -16.47 19.79 -5.67
N VAL A 105 -16.81 19.97 -6.94
CA VAL A 105 -18.15 20.45 -7.35
C VAL A 105 -19.26 19.49 -6.91
N LEU A 106 -19.05 18.18 -7.06
CA LEU A 106 -20.01 17.18 -6.58
C LEU A 106 -20.14 17.17 -5.05
N HIS A 107 -19.02 17.33 -4.34
CA HIS A 107 -19.01 17.41 -2.88
C HIS A 107 -19.78 18.64 -2.39
N GLU A 108 -19.53 19.82 -2.98
CA GLU A 108 -20.23 21.07 -2.68
C GLU A 108 -21.74 20.97 -2.93
N ALA A 109 -22.17 20.25 -3.96
CA ALA A 109 -23.60 20.03 -4.20
C ALA A 109 -24.24 19.06 -3.21
N ILE A 110 -23.51 18.06 -2.70
CA ILE A 110 -24.07 17.05 -1.79
C ILE A 110 -24.07 17.55 -0.34
N ILE A 111 -23.07 18.34 0.08
CA ILE A 111 -22.97 18.87 1.44
C ILE A 111 -24.13 19.81 1.79
N GLU A 112 -24.78 20.42 0.78
CA GLU A 112 -26.02 21.16 0.94
C GLU A 112 -27.18 20.30 1.49
N TYR A 113 -27.14 18.98 1.27
CA TYR A 113 -28.16 18.03 1.72
C TYR A 113 -27.71 17.22 2.93
N THR A 114 -26.51 16.64 2.89
CA THR A 114 -26.02 15.78 3.97
C THR A 114 -24.49 15.70 4.02
N MET A 115 -23.95 15.78 5.23
CA MET A 115 -22.54 15.46 5.52
C MET A 115 -22.27 13.95 5.61
N TYR A 116 -23.32 13.14 5.66
CA TYR A 116 -23.24 11.69 5.81
C TYR A 116 -24.03 10.97 4.70
N PRO A 117 -23.63 11.09 3.42
CA PRO A 117 -24.25 10.32 2.35
C PRO A 117 -24.11 8.81 2.58
N THR A 118 -25.17 8.08 2.29
CA THR A 118 -25.22 6.61 2.23
C THR A 118 -24.57 6.10 0.94
N ASN A 119 -24.27 4.80 0.88
CA ASN A 119 -23.65 4.20 -0.33
C ASN A 119 -24.52 4.41 -1.58
N THR A 120 -25.84 4.23 -1.45
CA THR A 120 -26.79 4.43 -2.54
C THR A 120 -26.81 5.87 -3.04
N GLU A 121 -26.70 6.87 -2.15
CA GLU A 121 -26.64 8.29 -2.52
C GLU A 121 -25.32 8.61 -3.26
N TYR A 122 -24.18 8.04 -2.83
CA TYR A 122 -22.92 8.18 -3.58
C TYR A 122 -23.01 7.58 -4.99
N VAL A 123 -23.58 6.38 -5.10
CA VAL A 123 -23.75 5.69 -6.39
C VAL A 123 -24.66 6.52 -7.31
N GLN A 124 -25.76 7.04 -6.79
CA GLN A 124 -26.70 7.85 -7.54
C GLN A 124 -26.06 9.09 -8.17
N VAL A 125 -25.29 9.87 -7.39
CA VAL A 125 -24.63 11.09 -7.87
C VAL A 125 -23.60 10.77 -8.95
N VAL A 126 -22.83 9.71 -8.73
CA VAL A 126 -21.77 9.31 -9.65
C VAL A 126 -22.35 8.70 -10.92
N GLN A 127 -23.46 7.97 -10.84
CA GLN A 127 -24.19 7.51 -12.02
C GLN A 127 -24.74 8.69 -12.82
N ALA A 128 -25.27 9.72 -12.17
CA ALA A 128 -25.69 10.95 -12.86
C ALA A 128 -24.51 11.58 -13.64
N LEU A 129 -23.32 11.67 -13.01
CA LEU A 129 -22.09 12.15 -13.67
C LEU A 129 -21.77 11.36 -14.95
N ILE A 130 -21.73 10.03 -14.85
CA ILE A 130 -21.37 9.17 -15.98
C ILE A 130 -22.46 9.16 -17.07
N MET A 131 -23.74 9.24 -16.70
CA MET A 131 -24.82 9.34 -17.68
C MET A 131 -24.74 10.64 -18.48
N LYS A 132 -24.40 11.77 -17.84
CA LYS A 132 -24.23 13.06 -18.52
C LYS A 132 -22.93 13.12 -19.34
N TYR A 133 -21.85 12.50 -18.85
CA TYR A 133 -20.55 12.49 -19.52
C TYR A 133 -20.01 11.05 -19.68
N PRO A 134 -20.50 10.28 -20.67
CA PRO A 134 -20.14 8.87 -20.83
C PRO A 134 -18.65 8.60 -21.06
N PHE A 135 -17.90 9.57 -21.60
CA PHE A 135 -16.45 9.45 -21.82
C PHE A 135 -15.62 9.48 -20.53
N LEU A 136 -16.22 9.86 -19.40
CA LEU A 136 -15.60 9.80 -18.07
C LEU A 136 -15.68 8.40 -17.43
N LYS A 137 -16.40 7.47 -18.06
CA LYS A 137 -16.59 6.10 -17.56
C LYS A 137 -15.23 5.39 -17.41
N ASP A 138 -15.03 4.72 -16.28
CA ASP A 138 -13.85 3.89 -16.06
C ASP A 138 -13.82 2.72 -17.06
N LEU A 139 -12.63 2.37 -17.55
CA LEU A 139 -12.43 1.26 -18.51
C LEU A 139 -12.65 -0.13 -17.90
N GLY A 140 -12.80 -0.24 -16.56
CA GLY A 140 -12.98 -1.51 -15.85
C GLY A 140 -13.97 -1.42 -14.68
N GLY A 141 -14.44 -2.58 -14.21
CA GLY A 141 -15.38 -2.69 -13.08
C GLY A 141 -16.79 -2.20 -13.39
N ASN A 142 -17.44 -1.53 -12.41
CA ASN A 142 -18.80 -0.97 -12.57
C ASN A 142 -18.83 0.33 -13.40
N GLY A 143 -17.71 0.75 -13.98
CA GLY A 143 -17.60 1.91 -14.86
C GLY A 143 -17.58 3.27 -14.14
N TYR A 144 -17.69 3.31 -12.82
CA TYR A 144 -17.71 4.56 -12.06
C TYR A 144 -17.01 4.48 -10.70
N HIS A 145 -16.22 3.43 -10.49
CA HIS A 145 -15.55 3.12 -9.24
C HIS A 145 -14.59 4.24 -8.80
N THR A 146 -13.81 4.78 -9.72
CA THR A 146 -12.83 5.83 -9.45
C THR A 146 -13.52 7.08 -8.89
N TRP A 147 -14.62 7.49 -9.51
CA TRP A 147 -15.43 8.65 -9.11
C TRP A 147 -16.10 8.43 -7.76
N HIS A 148 -16.70 7.26 -7.55
CA HIS A 148 -17.32 6.87 -6.29
C HIS A 148 -16.32 6.87 -5.12
N GLN A 149 -15.14 6.28 -5.27
CA GLN A 149 -14.12 6.27 -4.22
C GLN A 149 -13.57 7.68 -3.95
N SER A 150 -13.38 8.48 -5.00
CA SER A 150 -12.84 9.85 -4.86
C SER A 150 -13.82 10.76 -4.10
N LEU A 151 -15.11 10.66 -4.40
CA LEU A 151 -16.17 11.39 -3.70
C LEU A 151 -16.28 10.95 -2.23
N LYS A 152 -16.27 9.63 -1.97
CA LYS A 152 -16.31 9.07 -0.61
C LYS A 152 -15.09 9.50 0.22
N ARG A 153 -13.89 9.54 -0.38
CA ARG A 153 -12.67 10.04 0.27
C ARG A 153 -12.78 11.53 0.60
N LYS A 154 -13.33 12.35 -0.30
CA LYS A 154 -13.54 13.78 -0.06
C LYS A 154 -14.43 14.04 1.16
N PHE A 155 -15.58 13.37 1.27
CA PHE A 155 -16.44 13.44 2.47
C PHE A 155 -15.77 12.90 3.74
N LYS A 156 -14.88 11.90 3.64
CA LYS A 156 -14.13 11.40 4.79
C LYS A 156 -13.09 12.42 5.28
N ALA A 157 -12.41 13.10 4.36
CA ALA A 157 -11.42 14.12 4.68
C ALA A 157 -12.06 15.34 5.34
N GLU A 158 -13.19 15.84 4.83
CA GLU A 158 -13.90 17.01 5.38
C GLU A 158 -14.53 16.74 6.75
N ARG A 159 -14.81 15.48 7.08
CA ARG A 159 -15.29 15.08 8.41
C ARG A 159 -14.19 14.84 9.44
N ALA A 160 -12.94 14.65 9.02
CA ALA A 160 -11.84 14.36 9.94
C ALA A 160 -11.61 15.45 11.01
N PRO A 161 -11.79 16.76 10.72
CA PRO A 161 -11.69 17.83 11.73
C PRO A 161 -12.92 17.95 12.64
N LEU A 162 -14.07 17.36 12.30
CA LEU A 162 -15.35 17.51 13.01
C LEU A 162 -15.52 16.54 14.19
N ILE A 163 -14.49 15.79 14.59
CA ILE A 163 -14.56 14.80 15.68
C ILE A 163 -14.35 15.51 17.03
N HIS A 164 -15.25 16.41 17.39
CA HIS A 164 -15.47 16.85 18.77
C HIS A 164 -16.96 16.82 19.06
N GLU A 165 -17.50 15.62 19.24
CA GLU A 165 -18.83 15.51 19.83
C GLU A 165 -18.97 14.15 20.52
N ASP A 166 -19.43 14.21 21.77
CA ASP A 166 -19.59 13.09 22.71
C ASP A 166 -20.43 11.92 22.18
N GLU A 167 -21.09 12.11 21.04
CA GLU A 167 -21.91 11.11 20.37
C GLU A 167 -21.08 9.95 19.78
N VAL A 168 -19.87 10.23 19.28
CA VAL A 168 -18.95 9.18 18.79
C VAL A 168 -18.40 8.35 19.95
N LYS A 169 -18.20 8.97 21.12
CA LYS A 169 -17.74 8.30 22.33
C LYS A 169 -18.83 7.37 22.89
N ARG A 170 -20.07 7.85 22.95
CA ARG A 170 -21.24 7.04 23.35
C ARG A 170 -21.49 5.87 22.39
N SER A 171 -21.31 6.05 21.09
CA SER A 171 -21.47 4.97 20.11
C SER A 171 -20.34 3.93 20.18
N LYS A 172 -19.10 4.37 20.45
CA LYS A 172 -17.97 3.46 20.74
C LYS A 172 -18.15 2.68 22.04
N GLU A 173 -18.74 3.27 23.07
CA GLU A 173 -19.03 2.58 24.34
C GLU A 173 -20.20 1.60 24.21
N LYS A 174 -21.20 1.92 23.37
CA LYS A 174 -22.38 1.08 23.15
C LYS A 174 -22.13 -0.10 22.20
N PHE A 175 -21.24 0.06 21.21
CA PHE A 175 -20.97 -0.94 20.17
C PHE A 175 -19.52 -1.46 20.15
N GLY A 176 -18.66 -0.99 21.05
CA GLY A 176 -17.28 -1.47 21.17
C GLY A 176 -17.21 -2.79 21.95
N HIS A 177 -16.58 -3.81 21.37
CA HIS A 177 -16.30 -5.06 22.08
C HIS A 177 -15.38 -4.82 23.29
N LYS A 178 -15.92 -4.98 24.50
CA LYS A 178 -15.12 -5.08 25.72
C LYS A 178 -14.33 -6.40 25.67
N ARG A 179 -13.02 -6.33 25.42
CA ARG A 179 -12.14 -7.50 25.57
C ARG A 179 -12.03 -7.83 27.07
N ALA A 180 -12.66 -8.92 27.48
CA ALA A 180 -12.43 -9.52 28.79
C ALA A 180 -10.96 -9.97 28.86
N ARG A 181 -10.27 -9.49 29.89
CA ARG A 181 -8.86 -9.78 30.15
C ARG A 181 -8.82 -10.94 31.14
N GLU A 182 -8.73 -12.17 30.65
CA GLU A 182 -8.47 -13.32 31.51
C GLU A 182 -6.96 -13.59 31.59
N SER A 183 -6.50 -13.53 32.83
CA SER A 183 -5.13 -13.75 33.26
C SER A 183 -4.88 -15.22 33.51
N THR A 184 -3.94 -15.83 32.79
CA THR A 184 -3.22 -17.01 33.27
C THR A 184 -1.73 -16.82 33.06
N LYS A 185 -1.02 -16.74 34.19
CA LYS A 185 0.43 -16.77 34.27
C LYS A 185 0.87 -18.23 34.16
N ALA A 186 1.71 -18.56 33.18
CA ALA A 186 2.66 -19.67 33.28
C ALA A 186 3.94 -19.29 32.54
N ALA A 187 5.07 -19.67 33.12
CA ALA A 187 6.36 -19.03 32.98
C ALA A 187 7.10 -19.33 31.67
N ARG A 188 7.98 -18.37 31.34
CA ARG A 188 9.12 -18.40 30.41
C ARG A 188 9.73 -19.79 30.14
N SER A 189 9.99 -20.06 28.86
CA SER A 189 11.32 -20.51 28.43
C SER A 189 11.53 -20.20 26.94
N CYS A 190 12.71 -19.65 26.64
CA CYS A 190 13.15 -19.22 25.33
C CYS A 190 14.14 -20.25 24.80
N CYS A 191 13.77 -21.07 23.80
CA CYS A 191 14.75 -21.75 22.95
C CYS A 191 14.17 -22.02 21.55
N ARG A 192 15.02 -21.79 20.54
CA ARG A 192 14.89 -22.10 19.12
C ARG A 192 14.55 -23.58 18.84
N SER A 193 13.66 -23.83 17.89
CA SER A 193 13.93 -24.72 16.75
C SER A 193 12.88 -24.51 15.65
N VAL A 194 13.35 -24.69 14.41
CA VAL A 194 12.57 -24.66 13.18
C VAL A 194 11.63 -25.87 13.13
N SER A 195 10.47 -25.67 12.50
CA SER A 195 9.44 -26.68 12.19
C SER A 195 8.38 -26.90 13.29
N GLY A 196 7.38 -26.03 13.27
CA GLY A 196 6.11 -26.20 13.98
C GLY A 196 4.99 -25.62 13.13
N VAL A 197 4.83 -26.13 11.91
CA VAL A 197 3.65 -25.84 11.09
C VAL A 197 2.43 -26.31 11.89
N PRO A 198 1.45 -25.45 12.22
CA PRO A 198 0.20 -25.94 12.77
C PRO A 198 -0.44 -26.80 11.68
N ALA A 199 -0.43 -28.11 11.88
CA ALA A 199 -1.21 -29.02 11.06
C ALA A 199 -2.67 -28.64 11.26
N VAL A 200 -3.26 -27.98 10.26
CA VAL A 200 -4.71 -27.83 10.16
C VAL A 200 -5.25 -29.26 10.00
N ILE A 201 -5.79 -29.80 11.09
CA ILE A 201 -6.43 -31.11 11.11
C ILE A 201 -7.62 -31.05 10.16
N GLY A 202 -7.61 -31.84 9.07
CA GLY A 202 -8.81 -32.13 8.27
C GLY A 202 -8.69 -32.07 6.75
N GLU A 203 -7.62 -31.54 6.17
CA GLU A 203 -7.48 -31.43 4.71
C GLU A 203 -6.70 -32.61 4.12
N ASP A 204 -7.33 -33.40 3.23
CA ASP A 204 -6.66 -34.42 2.42
C ASP A 204 -6.09 -33.82 1.11
N ALA A 205 -5.26 -34.58 0.39
CA ALA A 205 -4.61 -34.13 -0.84
C ALA A 205 -5.64 -33.62 -1.88
N SER A 206 -6.76 -34.31 -2.04
CA SER A 206 -7.83 -33.93 -2.96
C SER A 206 -8.53 -32.63 -2.54
N SER A 207 -8.59 -32.34 -1.25
CA SER A 207 -9.13 -31.09 -0.72
C SER A 207 -8.20 -29.90 -0.95
N ILE A 208 -6.90 -30.10 -0.79
CA ILE A 208 -5.89 -29.10 -1.14
C ILE A 208 -5.94 -28.77 -2.63
N GLU A 209 -6.06 -29.77 -3.50
CA GLU A 209 -6.23 -29.56 -4.94
C GLU A 209 -7.47 -28.74 -5.26
N ARG A 210 -8.60 -28.96 -4.56
CA ARG A 210 -9.80 -28.13 -4.69
C ARG A 210 -9.54 -26.68 -4.29
N HIS A 211 -8.83 -26.43 -3.18
CA HIS A 211 -8.48 -25.08 -2.76
C HIS A 211 -7.54 -24.38 -3.75
N VAL A 212 -6.54 -25.10 -4.27
CA VAL A 212 -5.62 -24.61 -5.32
C VAL A 212 -6.38 -24.26 -6.59
N HIS A 213 -7.32 -25.11 -7.01
CA HIS A 213 -8.15 -24.82 -8.17
C HIS A 213 -8.96 -23.53 -7.99
N VAL A 214 -9.53 -23.29 -6.80
CA VAL A 214 -10.20 -22.01 -6.50
C VAL A 214 -9.22 -20.83 -6.62
N LEU A 215 -7.98 -20.95 -6.14
CA LEU A 215 -6.98 -19.90 -6.31
C LEU A 215 -6.71 -19.60 -7.79
N GLN A 216 -6.54 -20.63 -8.63
CA GLN A 216 -6.34 -20.46 -10.06
C GLN A 216 -7.55 -19.76 -10.72
N MET A 217 -8.77 -20.22 -10.43
CA MET A 217 -9.99 -19.58 -10.91
C MET A 217 -10.14 -18.13 -10.44
N GLN A 218 -9.74 -17.81 -9.20
CA GLN A 218 -9.77 -16.43 -8.70
C GLN A 218 -8.75 -15.56 -9.43
N TYR A 219 -7.58 -16.10 -9.77
CA TYR A 219 -6.53 -15.36 -10.46
C TYR A 219 -6.87 -15.02 -11.91
N GLU A 220 -7.68 -15.87 -12.57
CA GLU A 220 -8.21 -15.60 -13.92
C GLU A 220 -9.27 -14.49 -13.95
N LYS A 221 -9.84 -14.14 -12.80
CA LYS A 221 -10.86 -13.07 -12.73
C LYS A 221 -10.21 -11.71 -12.79
N MET A 222 -10.85 -10.79 -13.51
CA MET A 222 -10.49 -9.37 -13.51
C MET A 222 -10.52 -8.74 -12.11
N ASN A 223 -11.41 -9.22 -11.22
CA ASN A 223 -11.47 -8.79 -9.82
C ASN A 223 -11.55 -10.04 -8.93
N PRO A 224 -10.41 -10.54 -8.41
CA PRO A 224 -10.39 -11.64 -7.45
C PRO A 224 -11.10 -11.27 -6.15
N ASP A 225 -11.78 -12.24 -5.54
CA ASP A 225 -12.30 -12.08 -4.18
C ASP A 225 -11.16 -12.23 -3.16
N THR A 226 -10.69 -11.12 -2.60
CA THR A 226 -9.53 -11.10 -1.69
C THR A 226 -9.77 -11.90 -0.42
N SER A 227 -11.01 -11.98 0.08
CA SER A 227 -11.35 -12.76 1.26
C SER A 227 -11.19 -14.25 1.00
N VAL A 228 -11.72 -14.71 -0.14
CA VAL A 228 -11.58 -16.10 -0.59
C VAL A 228 -10.12 -16.42 -0.87
N VAL A 229 -9.38 -15.53 -1.54
CA VAL A 229 -7.95 -15.74 -1.81
C VAL A 229 -7.18 -15.88 -0.51
N LYS A 230 -7.37 -14.99 0.46
CA LYS A 230 -6.68 -15.01 1.75
C LYS A 230 -6.95 -16.31 2.52
N ASP A 231 -8.21 -16.72 2.58
CA ASP A 231 -8.62 -17.98 3.21
C ASP A 231 -8.00 -19.20 2.52
N ARG A 232 -8.10 -19.29 1.19
CA ARG A 232 -7.53 -20.41 0.43
C ARG A 232 -6.00 -20.44 0.48
N MET A 233 -5.33 -19.30 0.47
CA MET A 233 -3.89 -19.19 0.69
C MET A 233 -3.49 -19.66 2.09
N GLN A 234 -4.32 -19.41 3.11
CA GLN A 234 -4.10 -19.89 4.47
C GLN A 234 -4.27 -21.42 4.59
N LEU A 235 -5.35 -21.97 4.04
CA LEU A 235 -5.63 -23.43 4.09
C LEU A 235 -4.55 -24.24 3.36
N THR A 236 -4.03 -23.71 2.26
CA THR A 236 -2.98 -24.37 1.46
C THR A 236 -1.56 -24.11 1.95
N PHE A 237 -1.36 -23.26 2.97
CA PHE A 237 -0.04 -22.82 3.41
C PHE A 237 0.90 -23.97 3.79
N SER A 238 0.45 -24.88 4.65
CA SER A 238 1.26 -26.01 5.15
C SER A 238 1.72 -26.93 4.02
N TRP A 239 0.81 -27.20 3.07
CA TRP A 239 1.10 -28.03 1.90
C TRP A 239 2.05 -27.34 0.93
N ARG A 240 1.77 -26.07 0.60
CA ARG A 240 2.63 -25.24 -0.24
C ARG A 240 4.06 -25.13 0.31
N ARG A 241 4.22 -24.95 1.63
CA ARG A 241 5.54 -24.90 2.29
C ARG A 241 6.32 -26.20 2.15
N LYS A 242 5.63 -27.34 2.28
CA LYS A 242 6.24 -28.66 2.06
C LYS A 242 6.65 -28.83 0.60
N GLU A 243 5.78 -28.48 -0.32
CA GLU A 243 6.03 -28.52 -1.77
C GLU A 243 7.21 -27.66 -2.21
N ILE A 244 7.33 -26.45 -1.66
CA ILE A 244 8.49 -25.57 -1.87
C ILE A 244 9.78 -26.20 -1.31
N ALA A 245 9.71 -26.86 -0.15
CA ALA A 245 10.86 -27.52 0.46
C ALA A 245 11.28 -28.82 -0.25
N ASP A 246 10.32 -29.54 -0.83
CA ASP A 246 10.51 -30.83 -1.52
C ASP A 246 10.91 -30.65 -3.02
N VAL A 247 11.51 -29.50 -3.36
CA VAL A 247 12.15 -29.15 -4.66
C VAL A 247 11.19 -28.87 -5.82
N MET A 248 10.07 -28.18 -5.58
CA MET A 248 9.34 -27.53 -6.68
C MET A 248 10.13 -26.34 -7.23
N THR A 249 10.14 -26.18 -8.56
CA THR A 249 10.75 -25.01 -9.21
C THR A 249 9.93 -23.74 -8.89
N VAL A 250 10.58 -22.57 -8.96
CA VAL A 250 9.90 -21.27 -8.79
C VAL A 250 8.74 -21.14 -9.78
N GLU A 251 8.94 -21.56 -11.04
CA GLU A 251 7.90 -21.52 -12.08
C GLU A 251 6.69 -22.38 -11.70
N ASP A 252 6.90 -23.62 -11.26
CA ASP A 252 5.81 -24.53 -10.89
C ASP A 252 5.06 -24.03 -9.65
N VAL A 253 5.77 -23.49 -8.65
CA VAL A 253 5.16 -22.90 -7.46
C VAL A 253 4.26 -21.73 -7.85
N LEU A 254 4.74 -20.83 -8.72
CA LEU A 254 3.96 -19.68 -9.16
C LEU A 254 2.82 -20.05 -10.10
N LYS A 255 2.92 -21.15 -10.84
CA LYS A 255 1.82 -21.68 -11.66
C LYS A 255 0.72 -22.30 -10.79
N LYS A 256 1.12 -23.00 -9.73
CA LYS A 256 0.20 -23.64 -8.79
C LYS A 256 -0.46 -22.62 -7.84
N TYR A 257 0.30 -21.64 -7.36
CA TYR A 257 -0.14 -20.63 -6.41
C TYR A 257 0.08 -19.21 -6.98
N PRO A 258 -0.73 -18.78 -7.96
CA PRO A 258 -0.46 -17.58 -8.74
C PRO A 258 -0.51 -16.28 -7.94
N PHE A 259 -1.19 -16.26 -6.79
CA PHE A 259 -1.21 -15.08 -5.92
C PHE A 259 0.15 -14.80 -5.24
N LEU A 260 1.09 -15.74 -5.24
CA LEU A 260 2.48 -15.44 -4.87
C LEU A 260 3.18 -14.49 -5.85
N ARG A 261 2.62 -14.30 -7.06
CA ARG A 261 3.10 -13.30 -8.03
C ARG A 261 2.71 -11.86 -7.67
N THR A 262 1.91 -11.68 -6.64
CA THR A 262 1.48 -10.35 -6.19
C THR A 262 2.34 -9.88 -5.02
N PRO A 263 2.71 -8.59 -4.95
CA PRO A 263 3.47 -8.05 -3.82
C PRO A 263 2.80 -8.34 -2.46
N SER A 264 1.48 -8.18 -2.38
CA SER A 264 0.70 -8.48 -1.17
C SER A 264 0.71 -9.97 -0.82
N GLY A 265 0.52 -10.85 -1.81
CA GLY A 265 0.52 -12.29 -1.58
C GLY A 265 1.87 -12.82 -1.07
N LEU A 266 2.98 -12.25 -1.54
CA LEU A 266 4.31 -12.56 -1.04
C LEU A 266 4.53 -12.06 0.40
N CYS A 267 4.12 -10.83 0.71
CA CYS A 267 4.22 -10.29 2.06
C CYS A 267 3.37 -11.07 3.07
N ASP A 268 2.14 -11.42 2.69
CA ASP A 268 1.27 -12.28 3.50
C ASP A 268 1.88 -13.66 3.74
N GLU A 269 2.57 -14.22 2.74
CA GLU A 269 3.24 -15.51 2.89
C GLU A 269 4.36 -15.45 3.93
N VAL A 270 5.11 -14.34 3.96
CA VAL A 270 6.13 -14.10 5.00
C VAL A 270 5.49 -13.93 6.37
N ASP A 271 4.37 -13.20 6.47
CA ASP A 271 3.62 -13.07 7.73
C ASP A 271 3.04 -14.41 8.22
N ARG A 272 2.70 -15.35 7.33
CA ARG A 272 2.31 -16.73 7.74
C ARG A 272 3.48 -17.51 8.33
N ILE A 273 4.71 -17.28 7.86
CA ILE A 273 5.93 -17.91 8.39
C ILE A 273 6.30 -17.31 9.75
N GLN A 274 6.14 -15.99 9.88
CA GLN A 274 6.44 -15.25 11.11
C GLN A 274 5.21 -14.47 11.59
N PRO A 275 4.23 -15.15 12.21
CA PRO A 275 2.99 -14.53 12.63
C PRO A 275 3.24 -13.36 13.60
N SER A 276 2.64 -12.21 13.27
CA SER A 276 2.68 -11.01 14.09
C SER A 276 1.34 -10.30 14.08
N ALA A 277 1.06 -9.54 15.14
CA ALA A 277 -0.13 -8.68 15.21
C ALA A 277 -0.07 -7.49 14.23
N VAL A 278 1.12 -7.20 13.68
CA VAL A 278 1.35 -6.14 12.71
C VAL A 278 1.97 -6.79 11.47
N ASN A 279 1.39 -6.54 10.30
CA ASN A 279 1.91 -7.11 9.04
C ASN A 279 3.33 -6.65 8.71
N LEU A 280 4.01 -7.43 7.87
CA LEU A 280 5.40 -7.25 7.48
C LEU A 280 5.70 -5.84 7.01
N CYS A 281 4.92 -5.33 6.05
CA CYS A 281 5.19 -4.06 5.40
C CYS A 281 5.14 -2.90 6.40
N ARG A 282 4.19 -2.95 7.35
CA ARG A 282 4.10 -1.96 8.42
C ARG A 282 5.21 -2.10 9.45
N ARG A 283 5.56 -3.32 9.85
CA ARG A 283 6.70 -3.57 10.76
C ARG A 283 7.99 -3.02 10.18
N TRP A 284 8.23 -3.30 8.90
CA TRP A 284 9.40 -2.80 8.18
C TRP A 284 9.38 -1.28 8.06
N LYS A 285 8.24 -0.68 7.66
CA LYS A 285 8.13 0.78 7.53
C LYS A 285 8.33 1.49 8.87
N GLU A 286 7.68 1.04 9.93
CA GLU A 286 7.83 1.64 11.28
C GLU A 286 9.26 1.46 11.81
N GLY A 287 9.85 0.27 11.63
CA GLY A 287 11.22 -0.02 12.05
C GLY A 287 12.24 0.87 11.31
N PHE A 288 12.14 0.96 9.98
CA PHE A 288 13.06 1.77 9.19
C PHE A 288 12.85 3.27 9.43
N THR A 289 11.60 3.74 9.59
CA THR A 289 11.32 5.15 9.91
C THR A 289 12.03 5.61 11.19
N GLY A 290 12.18 4.73 12.18
CA GLY A 290 12.95 5.04 13.40
C GLY A 290 14.45 5.25 13.17
N ILE A 291 15.00 4.75 12.05
CA ILE A 291 16.42 4.84 11.68
C ILE A 291 16.68 6.06 10.79
N VAL A 292 15.70 6.49 9.99
CA VAL A 292 15.81 7.59 9.00
C VAL A 292 16.50 8.84 9.56
N PRO A 293 16.14 9.41 10.73
CA PRO A 293 16.78 10.62 11.23
C PRO A 293 18.29 10.46 11.46
N LYS A 294 18.73 9.25 11.85
CA LYS A 294 20.14 8.96 12.05
C LYS A 294 20.90 8.88 10.72
N VAL A 295 20.28 8.26 9.71
CA VAL A 295 20.85 8.17 8.35
C VAL A 295 20.97 9.56 7.72
N VAL A 296 19.93 10.39 7.82
CA VAL A 296 19.95 11.76 7.30
C VAL A 296 21.00 12.61 8.02
N LYS A 297 21.23 12.39 9.32
CA LYS A 297 22.30 13.08 10.07
C LYS A 297 23.69 12.86 9.46
N LEU A 298 23.97 11.66 8.94
CA LEU A 298 25.25 11.31 8.29
C LEU A 298 25.45 12.00 6.93
N ALA A 299 24.35 12.44 6.32
CA ALA A 299 24.34 13.17 5.06
C ALA A 299 24.32 14.69 5.24
N HIS A 300 24.63 15.22 6.42
CA HIS A 300 24.79 16.66 6.63
C HIS A 300 26.25 17.13 6.45
N GLY A 301 26.41 18.45 6.34
CA GLY A 301 27.72 19.10 6.29
C GLY A 301 28.48 18.83 4.99
N LYS A 302 29.80 18.59 5.09
CA LYS A 302 30.69 18.34 3.94
C LYS A 302 30.87 16.84 3.64
N SER A 303 29.99 16.00 4.17
CA SER A 303 30.00 14.55 3.91
C SER A 303 29.79 14.26 2.42
N PRO A 304 30.53 13.31 1.80
CA PRO A 304 30.23 12.79 0.47
C PRO A 304 28.76 12.35 0.29
N LEU A 305 28.12 11.86 1.36
CA LEU A 305 26.71 11.46 1.37
C LEU A 305 25.75 12.66 1.21
N ALA A 306 26.18 13.88 1.58
CA ALA A 306 25.36 15.08 1.53
C ALA A 306 24.96 15.46 0.09
N LYS A 307 25.87 15.23 -0.85
CA LYS A 307 25.60 15.45 -2.27
C LYS A 307 24.53 14.49 -2.78
N ILE A 308 24.70 13.19 -2.51
CA ILE A 308 23.77 12.12 -2.91
C ILE A 308 22.37 12.36 -2.33
N TYR A 309 22.31 12.73 -1.05
CA TYR A 309 21.06 13.06 -0.37
C TYR A 309 20.36 14.27 -1.01
N SER A 310 21.09 15.35 -1.27
CA SER A 310 20.53 16.59 -1.82
C SER A 310 19.99 16.38 -3.23
N GLU A 311 20.75 15.70 -4.10
CA GLU A 311 20.32 15.37 -5.47
C GLU A 311 19.06 14.51 -5.47
N ALA A 312 19.04 13.41 -4.70
CA ALA A 312 17.86 12.55 -4.61
C ALA A 312 16.64 13.28 -4.05
N ARG A 313 16.85 14.16 -3.05
CA ARG A 313 15.81 14.98 -2.45
C ARG A 313 15.20 15.97 -3.44
N GLU A 314 16.03 16.65 -4.24
CA GLU A 314 15.56 17.57 -5.28
C GLU A 314 14.73 16.84 -6.35
N GLU A 315 15.17 15.67 -6.80
CA GLU A 315 14.42 14.84 -7.75
C GLU A 315 13.05 14.43 -7.21
N MET A 316 13.00 13.93 -5.97
CA MET A 316 11.75 13.50 -5.34
C MET A 316 10.77 14.65 -5.12
N LEU A 317 11.28 15.84 -4.80
CA LEU A 317 10.45 17.05 -4.69
C LEU A 317 9.91 17.49 -6.05
N ALA A 318 10.70 17.36 -7.12
CA ALA A 318 10.24 17.63 -8.49
C ALA A 318 9.13 16.67 -8.93
N GLU A 319 9.19 15.41 -8.49
CA GLU A 319 8.20 14.36 -8.79
C GLU A 319 7.00 14.30 -7.81
N ASP A 320 6.94 15.23 -6.83
CA ASP A 320 5.90 15.28 -5.78
C ASP A 320 5.73 13.93 -5.05
N LEU A 321 6.86 13.27 -4.73
CA LEU A 321 6.85 11.99 -4.03
C LEU A 321 6.75 12.18 -2.50
N PRO A 322 5.93 11.35 -1.81
CA PRO A 322 5.86 11.35 -0.35
C PRO A 322 7.11 10.70 0.26
N ASP A 323 7.27 10.88 1.58
CA ASP A 323 8.27 10.19 2.38
C ASP A 323 9.72 10.41 1.87
N VAL A 324 10.04 11.65 1.48
CA VAL A 324 11.31 12.04 0.85
C VAL A 324 12.54 11.59 1.65
N ASP A 325 12.59 11.89 2.94
CA ASP A 325 13.73 11.53 3.80
C ASP A 325 13.86 10.00 3.97
N PHE A 326 12.72 9.28 3.96
CA PHE A 326 12.69 7.83 4.04
C PHE A 326 13.30 7.19 2.78
N ARG A 327 12.91 7.68 1.60
CA ARG A 327 13.44 7.23 0.31
C ARG A 327 14.90 7.60 0.13
N ALA A 328 15.29 8.82 0.53
CA ALA A 328 16.68 9.24 0.52
C ALA A 328 17.53 8.33 1.41
N ALA A 329 17.04 7.99 2.60
CA ALA A 329 17.73 7.07 3.50
C ALA A 329 17.96 5.69 2.85
N LEU A 330 17.01 5.16 2.06
CA LEU A 330 17.19 3.91 1.32
C LEU A 330 18.29 4.01 0.26
N ILE A 331 18.38 5.14 -0.46
CA ILE A 331 19.44 5.39 -1.44
C ILE A 331 20.83 5.47 -0.78
N LEU A 332 20.89 5.96 0.46
CA LEU A 332 22.13 6.06 1.20
C LEU A 332 22.63 4.71 1.75
N LEU A 333 21.77 3.70 1.92
CA LEU A 333 22.16 2.43 2.56
C LEU A 333 23.33 1.74 1.86
N PRO A 334 23.34 1.52 0.52
CA PRO A 334 24.48 0.84 -0.11
C PRO A 334 25.80 1.58 0.10
N HIS A 335 25.77 2.92 0.11
CA HIS A 335 26.94 3.76 0.36
C HIS A 335 27.41 3.68 1.81
N ILE A 336 26.47 3.63 2.75
CA ILE A 336 26.71 3.44 4.20
C ILE A 336 27.30 2.05 4.45
N PHE A 337 26.82 1.02 3.75
CA PHE A 337 27.29 -0.36 3.90
C PHE A 337 28.49 -0.73 3.04
N LYS A 338 28.96 0.18 2.18
CA LYS A 338 29.99 -0.07 1.18
C LYS A 338 29.63 -1.28 0.29
N GLU A 339 28.33 -1.43 0.02
CA GLU A 339 27.81 -2.48 -0.83
C GLU A 339 27.57 -1.94 -2.24
N LYS A 340 27.79 -2.79 -3.24
CA LYS A 340 27.51 -2.41 -4.63
C LYS A 340 26.03 -2.63 -4.93
N ALA A 341 25.33 -1.57 -5.34
CA ALA A 341 23.90 -1.63 -5.63
C ALA A 341 23.56 -2.61 -6.78
N ASP A 342 24.51 -2.85 -7.68
CA ASP A 342 24.40 -3.81 -8.80
C ASP A 342 24.27 -5.28 -8.35
N GLN A 343 24.63 -5.61 -7.10
CA GLN A 343 24.42 -6.93 -6.52
C GLN A 343 22.94 -7.20 -6.22
N PHE A 344 22.14 -6.15 -6.01
CA PHE A 344 20.73 -6.23 -5.62
C PHE A 344 19.78 -5.77 -6.73
N ILE A 345 20.24 -4.82 -7.56
CA ILE A 345 19.45 -4.18 -8.61
C ILE A 345 20.16 -4.31 -9.96
N THR A 346 19.55 -5.00 -10.91
CA THR A 346 20.01 -5.06 -12.30
C THR A 346 19.33 -3.98 -13.15
N LEU A 347 20.11 -3.34 -14.01
CA LEU A 347 19.67 -2.25 -14.87
C LEU A 347 19.47 -2.72 -16.31
N GLY A 348 18.46 -2.16 -16.98
CA GLY A 348 18.08 -2.51 -18.33
C GLY A 348 17.40 -3.87 -18.47
N GLN A 349 17.33 -4.38 -19.70
CA GLN A 349 16.63 -5.64 -20.04
C GLN A 349 17.53 -6.89 -19.97
N HIS A 350 18.66 -6.83 -19.26
CA HIS A 350 19.60 -7.95 -19.22
C HIS A 350 19.13 -9.07 -18.28
N ASP A 351 18.97 -10.27 -18.82
CA ASP A 351 18.59 -11.48 -18.09
C ASP A 351 19.83 -12.28 -17.66
N ALA A 352 20.61 -11.73 -16.74
CA ALA A 352 21.64 -12.54 -16.09
C ALA A 352 20.95 -13.51 -15.12
N PRO A 353 21.11 -14.84 -15.27
CA PRO A 353 20.54 -15.79 -14.32
C PRO A 353 21.21 -15.60 -12.96
N SER A 354 20.39 -15.35 -11.93
CA SER A 354 20.81 -15.19 -10.55
C SER A 354 20.03 -16.17 -9.66
N PRO A 355 20.71 -16.92 -8.78
CA PRO A 355 20.06 -17.79 -7.79
C PRO A 355 19.47 -16.99 -6.62
N TYR A 356 19.69 -15.67 -6.57
CA TYR A 356 19.16 -14.78 -5.56
C TYR A 356 18.03 -13.93 -6.14
N PRO A 357 17.03 -13.53 -5.32
CA PRO A 357 16.02 -12.58 -5.75
C PRO A 357 16.70 -11.28 -6.19
N THR A 358 16.52 -10.88 -7.44
CA THR A 358 17.14 -9.69 -8.03
C THR A 358 16.05 -8.74 -8.51
N VAL A 359 16.23 -7.46 -8.22
CA VAL A 359 15.32 -6.41 -8.66
C VAL A 359 15.80 -5.91 -10.02
N GLN A 360 15.00 -6.07 -11.06
CA GLN A 360 15.28 -5.53 -12.38
C GLN A 360 14.57 -4.18 -12.57
N LEU A 361 15.34 -3.20 -13.00
CA LEU A 361 14.87 -1.86 -13.33
C LEU A 361 15.11 -1.59 -14.81
N VAL A 362 14.09 -1.09 -15.53
CA VAL A 362 14.25 -0.73 -16.96
C VAL A 362 15.14 0.51 -17.14
N ASP A 363 15.32 1.30 -16.08
CA ASP A 363 16.08 2.54 -16.08
C ASP A 363 17.61 2.31 -16.07
N THR A 364 18.36 3.38 -16.30
CA THR A 364 19.84 3.40 -16.31
C THR A 364 20.44 3.74 -14.96
N ASP A 365 19.65 4.22 -14.01
CA ASP A 365 20.08 4.49 -12.64
C ASP A 365 19.15 3.79 -11.63
N TRP A 366 19.73 2.98 -10.76
CA TRP A 366 19.00 2.22 -9.74
C TRP A 366 18.28 3.13 -8.75
N LYS A 367 18.79 4.35 -8.52
CA LYS A 367 18.19 5.35 -7.62
C LYS A 367 16.78 5.74 -8.07
N MET A 368 16.49 5.64 -9.37
CA MET A 368 15.18 5.94 -9.93
C MET A 368 14.06 5.05 -9.39
N ALA A 369 14.39 3.85 -8.88
CA ALA A 369 13.42 3.02 -8.16
C ALA A 369 12.83 3.74 -6.92
N PHE A 370 13.58 4.67 -6.35
CA PHE A 370 13.23 5.42 -5.14
C PHE A 370 12.84 6.87 -5.45
N THR A 371 13.39 7.50 -6.50
CA THR A 371 13.12 8.90 -6.86
C THR A 371 12.00 9.08 -7.88
N ARG A 372 11.51 8.01 -8.52
CA ARG A 372 10.43 8.05 -9.54
C ARG A 372 9.46 6.88 -9.43
N LYS A 373 8.33 6.96 -10.16
CA LYS A 373 7.34 5.87 -10.30
C LYS A 373 7.64 4.99 -11.51
N VAL A 374 8.85 4.42 -11.54
CA VAL A 374 9.32 3.54 -12.61
C VAL A 374 8.85 2.09 -12.39
N LEU A 375 8.70 1.33 -13.47
CA LEU A 375 8.34 -0.10 -13.35
C LEU A 375 9.53 -0.88 -12.78
N VAL A 376 9.26 -1.62 -11.71
CA VAL A 376 10.19 -2.53 -11.04
C VAL A 376 9.71 -3.95 -11.25
N LEU A 377 10.61 -4.86 -11.61
CA LEU A 377 10.33 -6.27 -11.82
C LEU A 377 11.23 -7.10 -10.91
N VAL A 378 10.65 -7.94 -10.05
CA VAL A 378 11.43 -8.84 -9.20
C VAL A 378 11.56 -10.19 -9.89
N LYS A 379 12.77 -10.71 -10.00
CA LYS A 379 13.09 -12.01 -10.61
C LYS A 379 13.76 -12.95 -9.63
N LEU A 380 13.52 -14.24 -9.79
CA LEU A 380 14.24 -15.32 -9.12
C LEU A 380 14.33 -16.50 -10.08
N ASP A 381 15.51 -17.08 -10.25
CA ASP A 381 15.77 -18.16 -11.21
C ASP A 381 15.27 -17.82 -12.64
N SER A 382 15.45 -16.56 -13.05
CA SER A 382 14.96 -16.01 -14.32
C SER A 382 13.43 -16.00 -14.49
N VAL A 383 12.67 -16.27 -13.43
CA VAL A 383 11.21 -16.19 -13.42
C VAL A 383 10.75 -14.85 -12.86
N ASP A 384 9.86 -14.16 -13.58
CA ASP A 384 9.15 -12.97 -13.10
C ASP A 384 8.33 -13.32 -11.86
N LEU A 385 8.76 -12.88 -10.67
CA LEU A 385 8.00 -13.03 -9.43
C LEU A 385 6.85 -12.04 -9.40
N CYS A 386 7.14 -10.74 -9.30
CA CYS A 386 6.13 -9.70 -9.19
C CYS A 386 6.60 -8.38 -9.84
N ARG A 387 5.64 -7.50 -10.11
CA ARG A 387 5.86 -6.16 -10.68
C ARG A 387 5.32 -5.09 -9.73
N GLY A 388 5.96 -3.93 -9.73
CA GLY A 388 5.52 -2.76 -8.96
C GLY A 388 5.93 -1.45 -9.63
N ALA A 389 5.38 -0.33 -9.15
CA ALA A 389 5.76 1.02 -9.55
C ALA A 389 6.56 1.70 -8.43
N GLY A 390 7.89 1.74 -8.60
CA GLY A 390 8.84 2.18 -7.58
C GLY A 390 8.76 1.34 -6.31
N VAL A 391 9.16 1.93 -5.19
CA VAL A 391 9.25 1.24 -3.88
C VAL A 391 7.89 1.18 -3.13
N GLU A 392 6.84 1.81 -3.65
CA GLU A 392 5.57 2.02 -2.93
C GLU A 392 4.59 0.85 -2.97
N ASP A 393 4.56 0.07 -4.05
CA ASP A 393 3.54 -0.95 -4.25
C ASP A 393 3.65 -2.15 -3.28
N GLY A 394 4.80 -2.33 -2.63
CA GLY A 394 4.97 -3.27 -1.54
C GLY A 394 4.56 -2.74 -0.16
N LEU A 395 4.60 -1.42 0.05
CA LEU A 395 4.46 -0.78 1.36
C LEU A 395 3.10 -0.11 1.60
N SER A 396 2.41 0.25 0.51
CA SER A 396 1.15 1.00 0.54
C SER A 396 -0.11 0.13 0.70
N THR A 397 -0.02 -1.20 0.58
CA THR A 397 -1.18 -2.12 0.63
C THR A 397 -1.78 -2.30 2.03
N VAL A 398 -1.10 -1.86 3.09
CA VAL A 398 -1.50 -2.14 4.48
C VAL A 398 -2.76 -1.40 4.95
N THR A 399 -3.17 -0.30 4.30
CA THR A 399 -4.22 0.54 4.91
C THR A 399 -5.67 0.10 4.61
N ARG A 400 -5.92 -1.04 3.95
CA ARG A 400 -7.26 -1.32 3.42
C ARG A 400 -7.89 -2.69 3.62
N GLU A 401 -7.36 -3.57 4.46
CA GLU A 401 -7.94 -4.93 4.62
C GLU A 401 -8.43 -5.33 6.03
N GLU A 402 -8.17 -4.54 7.08
CA GLU A 402 -8.71 -4.86 8.42
C GLU A 402 -9.99 -4.08 8.73
N SER A 403 -11.10 -4.34 8.01
CA SER A 403 -12.42 -3.93 8.51
C SER A 403 -13.62 -4.62 7.84
N THR A 404 -13.53 -5.89 7.45
CA THR A 404 -14.75 -6.67 7.14
C THR A 404 -14.51 -8.17 7.35
N ASP A 405 -14.51 -8.65 8.59
CA ASP A 405 -15.05 -9.99 8.86
C ASP A 405 -15.45 -10.12 10.34
N THR A 406 -16.76 -10.20 10.58
CA THR A 406 -17.41 -10.82 11.76
C THR A 406 -18.91 -10.62 11.60
N GLY A 407 -19.62 -11.65 11.12
CA GLY A 407 -21.08 -11.61 11.08
C GLY A 407 -21.76 -12.64 10.17
N ARG A 408 -21.42 -13.92 10.28
CA ARG A 408 -22.33 -15.01 9.87
C ARG A 408 -22.43 -16.03 11.00
N GLN A 409 -23.36 -15.78 11.91
CA GLN A 409 -23.95 -16.85 12.71
C GLN A 409 -25.29 -17.20 12.09
N THR A 410 -25.44 -18.50 11.83
CA THR A 410 -26.63 -19.24 11.42
C THR A 410 -27.80 -18.99 12.36
N GLU A 411 -28.92 -18.48 11.84
CA GLU A 411 -30.24 -18.61 12.48
C GLU A 411 -30.94 -19.85 11.91
N ARG A 412 -31.32 -20.74 12.84
CA ARG A 412 -32.23 -21.86 12.61
C ARG A 412 -33.65 -21.29 12.50
N GLU A 413 -34.39 -21.75 11.49
CA GLU A 413 -35.81 -21.46 11.31
C GLU A 413 -36.63 -22.20 12.38
N ASP A 414 -37.28 -21.45 13.28
CA ASP A 414 -38.42 -21.94 14.05
C ASP A 414 -39.70 -21.57 13.30
N VAL A 415 -40.35 -22.59 12.74
CA VAL A 415 -41.65 -22.53 12.07
C VAL A 415 -42.74 -22.55 13.14
N ILE A 416 -43.46 -21.43 13.32
CA ILE A 416 -44.73 -21.39 14.04
C ILE A 416 -45.84 -21.48 12.99
N MET A 417 -46.47 -22.65 12.88
CA MET A 417 -47.72 -22.84 12.12
C MET A 417 -48.91 -22.35 12.95
N ASP A 418 -49.62 -21.36 12.39
CA ASP A 418 -50.92 -20.89 12.85
C ASP A 418 -52.01 -21.73 12.18
N THR A 419 -52.63 -22.64 12.93
CA THR A 419 -53.80 -23.41 12.47
C THR A 419 -54.98 -23.14 13.39
N THR A 420 -55.82 -22.19 12.98
CA THR A 420 -57.12 -21.95 13.57
C THR A 420 -58.08 -23.08 13.18
N HIS A 421 -58.51 -23.90 14.14
CA HIS A 421 -59.67 -24.79 13.99
C HIS A 421 -60.76 -24.42 15.00
N ARG A 422 -61.85 -23.85 14.45
CA ARG A 422 -63.14 -23.65 15.10
C ARG A 422 -63.80 -25.00 15.34
N ILE A 423 -64.10 -25.30 16.60
CA ILE A 423 -65.02 -26.37 17.02
C ILE A 423 -66.33 -25.69 17.43
N SER A 424 -67.45 -26.18 16.90
CA SER A 424 -68.80 -25.94 17.43
C SER A 424 -69.65 -27.17 17.13
N TYR A 425 -69.89 -27.99 18.15
CA TYR A 425 -70.90 -29.06 18.23
C TYR A 425 -72.31 -28.43 18.42
N PRO A 426 -73.43 -29.13 18.17
CA PRO A 426 -73.84 -30.35 18.90
C PRO A 426 -73.62 -31.67 18.16
#